data_AF-A0A9X2HI97-F1
#
_entry.id   AF-A0A9X2HI97-F1
#
_cell.length_a   1.000
_cell.length_b   1.000
_cell.length_c   1.000
_cell.angle_alpha   90.00
_cell.angle_beta   90.00
_cell.angle_gamma   90.00
#
_symmetry.space_group_name_H-M   'P 1'
#
loop_
_entity.id
_entity.type
_entity.pdbx_description
1 polymer ?
#
loop_
_entity_poly.entity_id
_entity_poly.type
_entity_poly.pdbx_seq_one_letter_code
_entity_poly.pdbx_strand_id
1 'polypeptide(L)'
;MTVPQKVNSMGVRAAQMMGLRRAAEMVGLDYLANGIGITKRNLRQKFDAERGLDAATLNLAADTLDARAHALMLHAEKLRCSAKGEQS
;
A
#
# COMPACT_ATOMS: atom_id res chain seq x y z
N MET A 1 18.95 23.45 2.22
CA MET A 1 19.55 22.55 1.20
C MET A 1 18.46 21.65 0.67
N THR A 2 18.07 21.79 -0.59
CA THR A 2 17.02 20.97 -1.21
C THR A 2 17.70 19.77 -1.86
N VAL A 3 17.46 18.57 -1.36
CA VAL A 3 18.02 17.33 -1.93
C VAL A 3 17.41 17.15 -3.33
N PRO A 4 18.21 16.98 -4.40
CA PRO A 4 17.66 16.75 -5.73
C PRO A 4 16.94 15.40 -5.75
N GLN A 5 15.61 15.42 -5.94
CA GLN A 5 14.86 14.19 -6.19
C GLN A 5 15.36 13.59 -7.51
N LYS A 6 15.85 12.33 -7.43
CA LYS A 6 16.22 11.54 -8.60
C LYS A 6 15.01 11.46 -9.54
N VAL A 7 15.13 12.06 -10.73
CA VAL A 7 14.06 12.04 -11.73
C VAL A 7 13.92 10.62 -12.28
N ASN A 8 12.86 9.93 -11.86
CA ASN A 8 12.59 8.58 -12.34
C ASN A 8 12.28 8.61 -13.85
N SER A 9 12.85 7.67 -14.60
CA SER A 9 12.50 7.48 -16.00
C SER A 9 10.99 7.19 -16.12
N MET A 10 10.41 7.52 -17.28
CA MET A 10 8.95 7.41 -17.49
C MET A 10 8.42 5.99 -17.21
N GLY A 11 9.18 4.95 -17.56
CA GLY A 11 8.83 3.55 -17.26
C GLY A 11 8.82 3.20 -15.77
N VAL A 12 9.77 3.73 -14.98
CA VAL A 12 9.80 3.51 -13.53
C VAL A 12 8.61 4.18 -12.85
N ARG A 13 8.23 5.38 -13.29
CA ARG A 13 7.04 6.08 -12.78
C ARG A 13 5.76 5.32 -13.06
N ALA A 14 5.60 4.80 -14.29
CA ALA A 14 4.44 3.98 -14.65
C ALA A 14 4.33 2.71 -13.78
N ALA A 15 5.45 2.02 -13.54
CA ALA A 15 5.48 0.85 -12.67
C ALA A 15 5.10 1.18 -11.21
N GLN A 16 5.60 2.30 -10.68
CA GLN A 16 5.26 2.77 -9.33
C GLN A 16 3.77 3.08 -9.18
N MET A 17 3.18 3.80 -10.13
CA MET A 17 1.74 4.12 -10.13
C MET A 17 0.89 2.85 -10.23
N MET A 18 1.25 1.94 -11.14
CA MET A 18 0.59 0.65 -11.29
C MET A 18 0.65 -0.17 -10.00
N GLY A 19 1.81 -0.23 -9.35
CA GLY A 19 1.99 -0.91 -8.07
C GLY A 19 1.11 -0.32 -6.97
N LEU A 20 1.09 1.00 -6.84
CA LEU A 20 0.27 1.68 -5.83
C LEU A 20 -1.24 1.52 -6.09
N ARG A 21 -1.66 1.56 -7.36
CA ARG A 21 -3.05 1.31 -7.75
C ARG A 21 -3.46 -0.11 -7.42
N ARG A 22 -2.59 -1.08 -7.70
CA ARG A 22 -2.85 -2.48 -7.33
C ARG A 22 -2.93 -2.68 -5.83
N ALA A 23 -2.07 -2.01 -5.06
CA ALA A 23 -2.16 -2.04 -3.60
C ALA A 23 -3.52 -1.52 -3.11
N ALA A 24 -4.01 -0.41 -3.68
CA ALA A 24 -5.31 0.16 -3.33
C ALA A 24 -6.48 -0.78 -3.67
N GLU A 25 -6.39 -1.52 -4.78
CA GLU A 25 -7.36 -2.56 -5.14
C GLU A 25 -7.37 -3.73 -4.15
N MET A 26 -6.21 -4.11 -3.59
CA MET A 26 -6.07 -5.24 -2.67
C MET A 26 -6.58 -4.95 -1.26
N VAL A 27 -6.26 -3.77 -0.72
CA VAL A 27 -6.56 -3.43 0.68
C VAL A 27 -7.66 -2.39 0.85
N GLY A 28 -8.09 -1.77 -0.25
CA GLY A 28 -9.01 -0.65 -0.26
C GLY A 28 -8.30 0.69 -0.21
N LEU A 29 -8.84 1.67 -0.96
CA LEU A 29 -8.28 3.01 -1.08
C LEU A 29 -8.12 3.71 0.27
N ASP A 30 -9.08 3.51 1.17
CA ASP A 30 -9.14 4.17 2.47
C ASP A 30 -8.05 3.65 3.41
N TYR A 31 -7.89 2.33 3.44
CA TYR A 31 -6.90 1.65 4.26
C TYR A 31 -5.48 2.02 3.80
N LEU A 32 -5.24 2.02 2.47
CA LEU A 32 -3.96 2.42 1.92
C LEU A 32 -3.65 3.91 2.19
N ALA A 33 -4.62 4.80 1.99
CA ALA A 33 -4.43 6.23 2.23
C ALA A 33 -4.04 6.51 3.68
N ASN A 34 -4.71 5.85 4.64
CA ASN A 34 -4.36 5.94 6.06
C ASN A 34 -2.96 5.39 6.34
N GLY A 35 -2.63 4.21 5.79
CA GLY A 35 -1.34 3.56 6.02
C GLY A 35 -0.13 4.37 5.54
N ILE A 36 -0.28 5.12 4.45
CA ILE A 36 0.77 6.02 3.95
C ILE A 36 0.65 7.47 4.46
N GLY A 37 -0.31 7.75 5.34
CA GLY A 37 -0.47 9.05 6.00
C GLY A 37 -0.98 10.18 5.11
N ILE A 38 -1.80 9.88 4.08
CA ILE A 38 -2.37 10.91 3.19
C ILE A 38 -3.89 10.77 3.05
N THR A 39 -4.54 11.81 2.52
CA THR A 39 -5.98 11.73 2.23
C THR A 39 -6.25 10.88 0.97
N LYS A 40 -7.44 10.28 0.89
CA LYS A 40 -7.89 9.55 -0.31
C LYS A 40 -7.82 10.40 -1.58
N ARG A 41 -8.12 11.70 -1.46
CA ARG A 41 -8.02 12.66 -2.58
C ARG A 41 -6.57 12.79 -3.06
N ASN A 42 -5.63 12.94 -2.13
CA ASN A 42 -4.20 13.03 -2.46
C ASN A 42 -3.67 11.70 -3.02
N LEU A 43 -4.15 10.56 -2.52
CA LEU A 43 -3.84 9.24 -3.07
C LEU A 43 -4.32 9.10 -4.52
N ARG A 44 -5.55 9.54 -4.82
CA ARG A 44 -6.06 9.54 -6.21
C ARG A 44 -5.22 10.41 -7.13
N GLN A 45 -4.85 11.62 -6.68
CA GLN A 45 -3.97 12.51 -7.44
C GLN A 45 -2.60 11.88 -7.70
N LYS A 46 -2.08 11.05 -6.78
CA LYS A 46 -0.83 10.30 -6.96
C LYS A 46 -0.90 9.20 -8.02
N PHE A 47 -2.11 8.70 -8.36
CA PHE A 47 -2.28 7.80 -9.50
C PHE A 47 -2.18 8.51 -10.85
N ASP A 48 -2.53 9.79 -10.88
CA ASP A 48 -2.53 10.62 -12.09
C ASP A 48 -1.24 11.45 -12.23
N ALA A 49 -0.34 11.41 -11.24
CA ALA A 49 0.75 12.36 -11.11
C ALA A 49 1.92 12.11 -12.07
N GLU A 50 2.29 13.14 -12.84
CA GLU A 50 3.54 13.16 -13.63
C GLU A 50 4.81 13.16 -12.75
N ARG A 51 4.68 13.67 -11.51
CA ARG A 51 5.74 13.64 -10.50
C ARG A 51 5.73 12.27 -9.82
N GLY A 52 6.81 11.52 -10.00
CA GLY A 52 6.98 10.17 -9.45
C GLY A 52 6.80 10.12 -7.92
N LEU A 53 6.54 8.93 -7.41
CA LEU A 53 6.44 8.67 -5.99
C LEU A 53 7.83 8.64 -5.37
N ASP A 54 7.97 9.21 -4.16
CA ASP A 54 9.18 9.03 -3.38
C ASP A 54 9.26 7.60 -2.82
N ALA A 55 10.48 7.16 -2.53
CA ALA A 55 10.72 5.83 -1.99
C ALA A 55 10.04 5.63 -0.62
N ALA A 56 9.90 6.68 0.18
CA ALA A 56 9.23 6.62 1.48
C ALA A 56 7.74 6.25 1.34
N THR A 57 7.01 6.86 0.40
CA THR A 57 5.61 6.52 0.13
C THR A 57 5.47 5.08 -0.32
N LEU A 58 6.40 4.59 -1.16
CA LEU A 58 6.38 3.21 -1.65
C LEU A 58 6.64 2.20 -0.54
N ASN A 59 7.60 2.48 0.34
CA ASN A 59 7.88 1.64 1.50
C ASN A 59 6.68 1.60 2.46
N LEU A 60 6.08 2.77 2.77
CA LEU A 60 4.87 2.81 3.60
C LEU A 60 3.69 2.04 2.98
N ALA A 61 3.55 2.08 1.65
CA ALA A 61 2.54 1.30 0.96
C ALA A 61 2.81 -0.20 1.10
N ALA A 62 4.07 -0.63 0.98
CA ALA A 62 4.47 -2.02 1.21
C ALA A 62 4.20 -2.45 2.65
N ASP A 63 4.60 -1.67 3.65
CA ASP A 63 4.35 -1.94 5.07
C ASP A 63 2.84 -2.07 5.36
N THR A 64 2.01 -1.25 4.69
CA THR A 64 0.55 -1.31 4.80
C THR A 64 -0.01 -2.61 4.23
N LEU A 65 0.55 -3.10 3.11
CA LEU A 65 0.17 -4.39 2.53
C LEU A 65 0.56 -5.53 3.47
N ASP A 66 1.76 -5.50 4.03
CA ASP A 66 2.26 -6.52 4.95
C ASP A 66 1.42 -6.58 6.23
N ALA A 67 1.06 -5.42 6.80
CA ALA A 67 0.17 -5.34 7.95
C ALA A 67 -1.20 -5.97 7.66
N ARG A 68 -1.76 -5.70 6.46
CA ARG A 68 -3.04 -6.29 6.04
C ARG A 68 -2.92 -7.80 5.81
N ALA A 69 -1.85 -8.26 5.18
CA ALA A 69 -1.59 -9.67 4.95
C ALA A 69 -1.47 -10.43 6.28
N HIS A 70 -0.71 -9.89 7.24
CA HIS A 70 -0.58 -10.46 8.57
C HIS A 70 -1.94 -10.55 9.29
N ALA A 71 -2.76 -9.50 9.24
CA ALA A 71 -4.10 -9.52 9.83
C ALA A 71 -5.01 -10.59 9.19
N LEU A 72 -4.93 -10.77 7.87
CA LEU A 72 -5.67 -11.81 7.15
C LEU A 72 -5.18 -13.22 7.52
N MET A 73 -3.87 -13.42 7.66
CA MET A 73 -3.29 -14.70 8.10
C MET A 73 -3.74 -15.05 9.52
N LEU A 74 -3.70 -14.09 10.45
CA LEU A 74 -4.19 -14.29 11.81
C LEU A 74 -5.68 -14.65 11.82
N HIS A 75 -6.50 -14.00 11.00
CA HIS A 75 -7.91 -14.31 10.91
C HIS A 75 -8.17 -15.69 10.30
N ALA A 76 -7.43 -16.06 9.25
CA ALA A 76 -7.49 -17.39 8.66
C ALA A 76 -7.12 -18.47 9.68
N GLU A 77 -6.12 -18.22 10.52
CA GLU A 77 -5.75 -19.17 11.58
C GLU A 77 -6.85 -19.34 12.61
N LYS A 78 -7.46 -18.24 13.08
CA LYS A 78 -8.63 -18.30 13.98
C LYS A 78 -9.76 -19.14 13.39
N LEU A 79 -10.05 -19.00 12.09
CA LEU A 79 -11.06 -19.82 11.41
C LEU A 79 -10.69 -21.31 11.40
N ARG A 80 -9.41 -21.65 11.20
CA ARG A 80 -8.93 -23.04 11.27
C ARG A 80 -9.03 -23.63 12.68
N CYS A 81 -8.69 -22.87 13.71
CA CYS A 81 -8.86 -23.28 15.11
C CYS A 81 -10.34 -23.52 15.44
N SER A 82 -11.22 -22.58 15.07
CA SER A 82 -12.67 -22.73 15.24
C SER A 82 -13.21 -23.97 14.52
N ALA A 83 -12.73 -24.27 13.32
CA ALA A 83 -13.14 -25.46 12.57
C ALA A 83 -12.72 -26.78 13.23
N LYS A 84 -11.62 -26.79 14.00
CA LYS A 84 -11.16 -27.95 14.77
C LYS A 84 -11.85 -28.10 16.14
N GLY A 85 -12.64 -27.10 16.56
CA GLY A 85 -13.20 -27.04 17.91
C GLY A 85 -12.18 -26.63 18.99
N GLU A 86 -10.98 -26.20 18.58
CA GLU A 86 -9.95 -25.66 19.46
C GLU A 86 -10.25 -24.18 19.69
N GLN A 87 -10.93 -23.84 20.78
CA GLN A 87 -11.08 -22.44 21.18
C GLN A 87 -9.71 -21.93 21.66
N SER A 88 -9.12 -20.98 20.92
CA SER A 88 -7.92 -20.23 21.33
C SER A 88 -8.21 -19.29 22.48
#